data_AF-M4STS7-F1
#
_entry.id   AF-M4STS7-F1
#
_cell.length_a   1.000
_cell.length_b   1.000
_cell.length_c   1.000
_cell.angle_alpha   90.00
_cell.angle_beta   90.00
_cell.angle_gamma   90.00
#
_symmetry.space_group_name_H-M   'P 1'
#
loop_
_entity.id
_entity.type
_entity.pdbx_description
1 polymer ?
#
loop_
_entity_poly.entity_id
_entity_poly.type
_entity_poly.pdbx_seq_one_letter_code
_entity_poly.pdbx_strand_id
1 'polypeptide(L)'
;MQQKSSTNAQEQVARREASPTRSEQTLFVITGLLMATVAAGPAGAAGPAAGTHATDFALLCNALNVASAKVATPEIPAEPTDAEEAAALINITLLSPEALAELTGSNNVDTAISKPSSTAGKECVEVAASNCVKAANRHKTAKTDKAYQLIKGADFSDTARQALEEQAQAVLQLATELRAELLKAKADTAQKLLRQAVGPAAGEQTKVTTTTVASRAAACGKSGSGAAKGEIAGESIAADFLCICGKDTDKNQAAVCGTVSLSANEITWSNVANAAAQWKELHDACKKHSKLRVTTSADLRAAVNAVLQAAASGSGTNKAKTYMLGAAI
;
A
#
# COMPACT_ATOMS: atom_id res chain seq x y z
N MET A 1 -17.67 65.54 -35.40
CA MET A 1 -19.15 65.57 -35.28
C MET A 1 -19.62 64.17 -34.92
N GLN A 2 -20.35 64.06 -33.80
CA GLN A 2 -21.29 63.01 -33.33
C GLN A 2 -21.02 61.52 -33.68
N GLN A 3 -20.82 60.57 -32.75
CA GLN A 3 -21.61 60.13 -31.58
C GLN A 3 -22.95 59.44 -31.93
N LYS A 4 -22.97 58.09 -31.89
CA LYS A 4 -24.03 57.19 -31.38
C LYS A 4 -23.62 55.73 -31.64
N SER A 5 -23.42 54.93 -30.58
CA SER A 5 -24.40 53.99 -29.98
C SER A 5 -24.29 52.61 -30.67
N SER A 6 -24.00 51.49 -30.00
CA SER A 6 -24.51 51.03 -28.72
C SER A 6 -23.57 50.02 -28.06
N THR A 7 -22.96 50.41 -26.95
CA THR A 7 -22.44 49.53 -25.91
C THR A 7 -23.62 49.18 -25.02
N ASN A 8 -24.16 47.94 -25.10
CA ASN A 8 -25.08 47.38 -24.08
C ASN A 8 -25.52 45.94 -24.46
N ALA A 9 -24.61 44.97 -24.34
CA ALA A 9 -24.97 43.56 -24.45
C ALA A 9 -24.50 42.72 -23.24
N GLN A 10 -23.90 43.34 -22.22
CA GLN A 10 -23.41 42.63 -21.05
C GLN A 10 -23.59 43.48 -19.79
N GLU A 11 -24.83 43.73 -19.38
CA GLU A 11 -25.17 43.81 -17.95
C GLU A 11 -26.67 43.98 -17.75
N GLN A 12 -27.22 43.28 -16.75
CA GLN A 12 -28.59 43.44 -16.23
C GLN A 12 -29.64 42.93 -17.23
N VAL A 13 -30.36 41.82 -17.02
CA VAL A 13 -31.33 41.56 -15.95
C VAL A 13 -31.74 40.10 -16.22
N ALA A 14 -31.33 39.08 -15.46
CA ALA A 14 -31.60 38.90 -14.05
C ALA A 14 -33.04 39.27 -13.67
N ARG A 15 -34.04 38.51 -14.14
CA ARG A 15 -35.25 38.09 -13.39
C ARG A 15 -36.33 37.53 -14.34
N ARG A 16 -36.98 36.46 -13.86
CA ARG A 16 -38.21 35.77 -14.30
C ARG A 16 -37.90 34.38 -14.86
N GLU A 17 -37.81 33.39 -13.97
CA GLU A 17 -38.92 32.58 -13.45
C GLU A 17 -39.31 31.46 -14.42
N ALA A 18 -38.95 30.22 -14.06
CA ALA A 18 -39.90 29.14 -13.77
C ALA A 18 -39.32 27.73 -14.06
N SER A 19 -39.13 27.00 -12.97
CA SER A 19 -39.33 25.55 -12.78
C SER A 19 -38.48 24.50 -13.54
N PRO A 20 -37.78 23.62 -12.80
CA PRO A 20 -37.17 22.40 -13.31
C PRO A 20 -38.05 21.17 -13.05
N THR A 21 -38.32 20.35 -14.06
CA THR A 21 -38.81 18.96 -13.88
C THR A 21 -37.63 18.00 -13.99
N ARG A 22 -37.14 17.56 -12.82
CA ARG A 22 -36.10 16.54 -12.63
C ARG A 22 -36.75 15.17 -12.64
N SER A 23 -36.36 14.32 -13.59
CA SER A 23 -36.64 12.88 -13.57
C SER A 23 -35.60 12.18 -12.69
N GLU A 24 -36.12 11.57 -11.62
CA GLU A 24 -35.65 10.43 -10.83
C GLU A 24 -34.13 10.17 -10.69
N GLN A 25 -33.59 10.54 -9.54
CA GLN A 25 -32.46 9.84 -8.93
C GLN A 25 -32.89 9.32 -7.54
N THR A 26 -32.84 8.01 -7.42
CA THR A 26 -33.23 7.19 -6.27
C THR A 26 -32.46 7.59 -5.02
N LEU A 27 -33.23 7.93 -3.99
CA LEU A 27 -32.80 8.39 -2.67
C LEU A 27 -32.57 7.17 -1.76
N PHE A 28 -31.32 6.91 -1.35
CA PHE A 28 -31.05 6.10 -0.15
C PHE A 28 -31.01 7.05 1.05
N VAL A 29 -32.09 7.04 1.82
CA VAL A 29 -32.23 7.74 3.10
C VAL A 29 -31.64 6.83 4.19
N ILE A 30 -30.53 7.24 4.81
CA ILE A 30 -30.14 6.75 6.14
C ILE A 30 -30.24 7.94 7.09
N THR A 31 -31.40 8.06 7.72
CA THR A 31 -31.65 8.99 8.82
C THR A 31 -31.10 8.38 10.11
N GLY A 32 -29.98 8.90 10.61
CA GLY A 32 -29.52 8.68 11.97
C GLY A 32 -29.54 10.01 12.73
N LEU A 33 -30.49 10.17 13.64
CA LEU A 33 -30.72 11.38 14.44
C LEU A 33 -29.45 11.83 15.19
N LEU A 34 -29.02 13.06 14.92
CA LEU A 34 -28.28 13.90 15.87
C LEU A 34 -29.29 14.43 16.90
N MET A 35 -29.10 14.12 18.18
CA MET A 35 -29.66 14.89 19.29
C MET A 35 -28.51 15.25 20.23
N ALA A 36 -27.86 16.39 19.96
CA ALA A 36 -26.93 17.03 20.87
C ALA A 36 -27.72 18.00 21.77
N THR A 37 -28.08 17.55 22.97
CA THR A 37 -28.54 18.46 24.02
C THR A 37 -27.31 19.14 24.63
N VAL A 38 -27.15 20.44 24.35
CA VAL A 38 -26.17 21.30 25.04
C VAL A 38 -26.69 21.57 26.45
N ALA A 39 -26.18 20.82 27.44
CA ALA A 39 -26.26 21.19 28.84
C ALA A 39 -24.91 21.82 29.24
N ALA A 40 -24.90 23.14 29.41
CA ALA A 40 -23.80 23.85 30.03
C ALA A 40 -23.83 23.56 31.55
N GLY A 41 -22.82 22.85 32.04
CA GLY A 41 -22.55 22.60 33.46
C GLY A 41 -21.05 22.69 33.74
N PRO A 42 -20.62 22.99 34.99
CA PRO A 42 -19.30 23.51 35.30
C PRO A 42 -18.19 22.46 35.11
N ALA A 43 -16.97 22.98 34.89
CA ALA A 43 -15.75 22.26 34.61
C ALA A 43 -15.36 21.24 35.69
N GLY A 44 -15.80 20.00 35.52
CA GLY A 44 -15.02 18.80 35.79
C GLY A 44 -14.77 18.13 34.44
N ALA A 45 -13.54 17.76 34.12
CA ALA A 45 -13.19 17.20 32.81
C ALA A 45 -13.79 15.80 32.61
N ALA A 46 -15.11 15.74 32.34
CA ALA A 46 -15.81 14.54 31.95
C ALA A 46 -15.10 13.94 30.72
N GLY A 47 -14.87 12.63 30.75
CA GLY A 47 -14.31 11.91 29.60
C GLY A 47 -15.16 12.09 28.33
N PRO A 48 -14.62 11.76 27.15
CA PRO A 48 -15.36 11.89 25.90
C PRO A 48 -16.67 11.08 25.95
N ALA A 49 -17.74 11.63 25.38
CA ALA A 49 -19.04 10.95 25.29
C ALA A 49 -18.98 9.76 24.32
N ALA A 50 -19.99 8.90 24.36
CA ALA A 50 -20.14 7.82 23.39
C ALA A 50 -20.13 8.37 21.95
N GLY A 51 -19.42 7.68 21.05
CA GLY A 51 -19.29 8.06 19.65
C GLY A 51 -18.34 9.23 19.34
N THR A 52 -17.72 9.86 20.34
CA THR A 52 -16.82 11.01 20.12
C THR A 52 -15.67 10.68 19.15
N HIS A 53 -15.20 9.44 19.14
CA HIS A 53 -14.09 8.99 18.30
C HIS A 53 -14.54 8.07 17.14
N ALA A 54 -15.82 8.07 16.78
CA ALA A 54 -16.32 7.17 15.73
C ALA A 54 -15.63 7.38 14.37
N THR A 55 -15.33 8.64 14.00
CA THR A 55 -14.62 8.96 12.75
C THR A 55 -13.16 8.49 12.79
N ASP A 56 -12.46 8.75 13.89
CA ASP A 56 -11.07 8.30 14.08
C ASP A 56 -10.98 6.77 14.09
N PHE A 57 -11.95 6.10 14.72
CA PHE A 57 -12.08 4.65 14.72
C PHE A 57 -12.26 4.08 13.31
N ALA A 58 -13.16 4.65 12.51
CA ALA A 58 -13.38 4.21 11.12
C ALA A 58 -12.12 4.38 10.26
N LEU A 59 -11.39 5.48 10.48
CA LEU A 59 -10.13 5.75 9.80
C LEU A 59 -9.04 4.74 10.16
N LEU A 60 -8.86 4.45 11.45
CA LEU A 60 -7.93 3.42 11.91
C LEU A 60 -8.35 2.02 11.46
N CYS A 61 -9.65 1.72 11.39
CA CYS A 61 -10.11 0.44 10.84
C CYS A 61 -9.75 0.29 9.36
N ASN A 62 -9.80 1.37 8.57
CA ASN A 62 -9.33 1.35 7.19
C ASN A 62 -7.81 1.06 7.13
N ALA A 63 -7.01 1.79 7.91
CA ALA A 63 -5.57 1.56 8.00
C ALA A 63 -5.22 0.13 8.42
N LEU A 64 -5.94 -0.42 9.42
CA LEU A 64 -5.81 -1.80 9.87
C LEU A 64 -6.14 -2.79 8.76
N ASN A 65 -7.24 -2.60 8.04
CA ASN A 65 -7.68 -3.52 6.99
C ASN A 65 -6.69 -3.53 5.82
N VAL A 66 -6.15 -2.37 5.45
CA VAL A 66 -5.08 -2.26 4.43
C VAL A 66 -3.80 -2.93 4.90
N ALA A 67 -3.34 -2.65 6.13
CA ALA A 67 -2.10 -3.21 6.67
C ALA A 67 -2.20 -4.73 6.96
N SER A 68 -3.39 -5.24 7.26
CA SER A 68 -3.62 -6.67 7.51
C SER A 68 -3.79 -7.48 6.23
N ALA A 69 -3.87 -6.84 5.07
CA ALA A 69 -4.09 -7.52 3.82
C ALA A 69 -2.83 -8.27 3.34
N LYS A 70 -3.04 -9.37 2.61
CA LYS A 70 -1.94 -10.22 2.13
C LYS A 70 -1.19 -9.50 1.00
N VAL A 71 0.11 -9.34 1.14
CA VAL A 71 0.97 -8.86 0.05
C VAL A 71 1.05 -9.93 -1.03
N ALA A 72 0.66 -9.59 -2.25
CA ALA A 72 0.84 -10.47 -3.40
C ALA A 72 2.34 -10.56 -3.73
N THR A 73 2.82 -11.77 -4.00
CA THR A 73 4.14 -11.94 -4.60
C THR A 73 4.11 -11.29 -5.98
N PRO A 74 5.00 -10.31 -6.26
CA PRO A 74 5.05 -9.70 -7.58
C PRO A 74 5.41 -10.74 -8.63
N GLU A 75 4.81 -10.63 -9.80
CA GLU A 75 5.26 -11.36 -10.98
C GLU A 75 6.69 -10.94 -11.34
N ILE A 76 7.45 -11.86 -11.93
CA ILE A 76 8.79 -11.55 -12.43
C ILE A 76 8.63 -10.46 -13.50
N PRO A 77 9.29 -9.28 -13.35
CA PRO A 77 9.21 -8.24 -14.36
C PRO A 77 9.64 -8.79 -15.71
N ALA A 78 8.95 -8.39 -16.77
CA ALA A 78 9.25 -8.81 -18.14
C ALA A 78 10.69 -8.44 -18.56
N GLU A 79 11.25 -7.37 -17.98
CA GLU A 79 12.60 -6.89 -18.28
C GLU A 79 13.67 -7.87 -17.79
N PRO A 80 14.42 -8.53 -18.69
CA PRO A 80 15.49 -9.46 -18.32
C PRO A 80 16.65 -8.72 -17.64
N THR A 81 17.45 -9.45 -16.87
CA THR A 81 18.73 -8.94 -16.35
C THR A 81 19.81 -8.98 -17.43
N ASP A 82 20.85 -8.16 -17.27
CA ASP A 82 22.06 -8.22 -18.12
C ASP A 82 22.65 -9.64 -18.22
N ALA A 83 22.59 -10.41 -17.13
CA ALA A 83 23.07 -11.79 -17.09
C ALA A 83 22.22 -12.75 -17.93
N GLU A 84 20.88 -12.60 -17.87
CA GLU A 84 19.95 -13.39 -18.69
C GLU A 84 20.12 -13.04 -20.17
N GLU A 85 20.27 -11.76 -20.49
CA GLU A 85 20.51 -11.28 -21.84
C GLU A 85 21.85 -11.77 -22.41
N ALA A 86 22.92 -11.73 -21.60
CA ALA A 86 24.24 -12.22 -21.99
C ALA A 86 24.24 -13.75 -22.19
N ALA A 87 23.66 -14.51 -21.26
CA ALA A 87 23.58 -15.96 -21.37
C ALA A 87 22.72 -16.38 -22.57
N ALA A 88 21.60 -15.70 -22.83
CA ALA A 88 20.78 -15.94 -24.02
C ALA A 88 21.54 -15.68 -25.32
N LEU A 89 22.32 -14.59 -25.38
CA LEU A 89 23.16 -14.28 -26.54
C LEU A 89 24.21 -15.36 -26.78
N ILE A 90 24.90 -15.81 -25.73
CA ILE A 90 25.90 -16.88 -25.82
C ILE A 90 25.24 -18.17 -26.34
N ASN A 91 24.11 -18.56 -25.75
CA ASN A 91 23.40 -19.78 -26.10
C ASN A 91 23.01 -19.81 -27.60
N ILE A 92 22.35 -18.76 -28.11
CA ILE A 92 21.93 -18.74 -29.52
C ILE A 92 23.12 -18.57 -30.49
N THR A 93 24.20 -17.90 -30.07
CA THR A 93 25.42 -17.77 -30.88
C THR A 93 26.09 -19.13 -31.11
N LEU A 94 26.00 -20.05 -30.15
CA LEU A 94 26.57 -21.39 -30.25
C LEU A 94 25.64 -22.38 -30.97
N LEU A 95 24.35 -22.32 -30.67
CA LEU A 95 23.33 -23.24 -31.17
C LEU A 95 22.93 -22.93 -32.62
N SER A 96 22.69 -21.65 -32.95
CA SER A 96 22.33 -21.23 -34.31
C SER A 96 22.75 -19.77 -34.59
N PRO A 97 24.00 -19.55 -35.03
CA PRO A 97 24.47 -18.26 -35.51
C PRO A 97 23.55 -17.65 -36.59
N GLU A 98 22.97 -18.50 -37.44
CA GLU A 98 22.05 -18.10 -38.52
C GLU A 98 20.72 -17.57 -37.97
N ALA A 99 20.15 -18.22 -36.95
CA ALA A 99 18.96 -17.71 -36.27
C ALA A 99 19.25 -16.34 -35.63
N LEU A 100 20.40 -16.19 -34.96
CA LEU A 100 20.80 -14.90 -34.39
C LEU A 100 20.96 -13.81 -35.47
N ALA A 101 21.55 -14.15 -36.62
CA ALA A 101 21.69 -13.22 -37.73
C ALA A 101 20.31 -12.77 -38.28
N GLU A 102 19.36 -13.70 -38.40
CA GLU A 102 17.99 -13.40 -38.83
C GLU A 102 17.25 -12.50 -37.82
N LEU A 103 17.35 -12.82 -36.53
CA LEU A 103 16.72 -12.04 -35.45
C LEU A 103 17.25 -10.61 -35.40
N THR A 104 18.57 -10.43 -35.53
CA THR A 104 19.25 -9.13 -35.42
C THR A 104 19.18 -8.30 -36.70
N GLY A 105 18.95 -8.94 -37.85
CA GLY A 105 18.65 -8.27 -39.12
C GLY A 105 17.18 -7.88 -39.28
N SER A 106 16.28 -8.38 -38.42
CA SER A 106 14.85 -8.04 -38.46
C SER A 106 14.55 -6.73 -37.73
N ASN A 107 13.65 -5.94 -38.31
CA ASN A 107 13.09 -4.74 -37.66
C ASN A 107 12.12 -5.10 -36.53
N ASN A 108 11.62 -6.33 -36.48
CA ASN A 108 10.74 -6.84 -35.44
C ASN A 108 11.10 -8.30 -35.14
N VAL A 109 11.59 -8.56 -33.92
CA VAL A 109 12.06 -9.87 -33.49
C VAL A 109 10.91 -10.87 -33.37
N ASP A 110 9.76 -10.45 -32.82
CA ASP A 110 8.58 -11.31 -32.68
C ASP A 110 8.05 -11.78 -34.04
N THR A 111 8.07 -10.89 -35.03
CA THR A 111 7.71 -11.22 -36.42
C THR A 111 8.69 -12.19 -37.08
N ALA A 112 9.98 -12.15 -36.72
CA ALA A 112 10.97 -13.10 -37.22
C ALA A 112 10.76 -14.49 -36.60
N ILE A 113 10.51 -14.56 -35.29
CA ILE A 113 10.20 -15.81 -34.57
C ILE A 113 8.89 -16.44 -35.06
N SER A 114 7.89 -15.63 -35.40
CA SER A 114 6.55 -16.11 -35.80
C SER A 114 6.49 -16.74 -37.21
N LYS A 115 7.62 -16.86 -37.93
CA LYS A 115 7.68 -17.43 -39.29
C LYS A 115 8.20 -18.87 -39.25
N PRO A 116 7.35 -19.91 -39.29
CA PRO A 116 7.80 -21.31 -39.13
C PRO A 116 8.78 -21.79 -40.22
N SER A 117 8.78 -21.12 -41.37
CA SER A 117 9.67 -21.44 -42.48
C SER A 117 11.09 -20.91 -42.31
N SER A 118 11.33 -19.97 -41.38
CA SER A 118 12.63 -19.34 -41.20
C SER A 118 13.50 -20.08 -40.18
N THR A 119 14.79 -19.76 -40.11
CA THR A 119 15.70 -20.41 -39.17
C THR A 119 15.36 -19.97 -37.74
N ALA A 120 15.12 -18.66 -37.56
CA ALA A 120 14.65 -18.13 -36.27
C ALA A 120 13.33 -18.77 -35.82
N GLY A 121 12.35 -18.94 -36.71
CA GLY A 121 11.07 -19.56 -36.33
C GLY A 121 11.12 -21.06 -36.05
N LYS A 122 12.19 -21.76 -36.44
CA LYS A 122 12.43 -23.16 -36.09
C LYS A 122 13.14 -23.30 -34.75
N GLU A 123 14.15 -22.47 -34.50
CA GLU A 123 15.02 -22.56 -33.33
C GLU A 123 14.46 -21.82 -32.09
N CYS A 124 13.62 -20.80 -32.29
CA CYS A 124 13.11 -19.94 -31.23
C CYS A 124 11.66 -20.25 -30.85
N VAL A 125 11.36 -21.51 -30.56
CA VAL A 125 10.00 -21.95 -30.19
C VAL A 125 9.79 -22.04 -28.68
N GLU A 126 8.54 -21.95 -28.22
CA GLU A 126 8.15 -22.13 -26.81
C GLU A 126 9.00 -21.28 -25.84
N VAL A 127 9.70 -21.93 -24.90
CA VAL A 127 10.56 -21.29 -23.90
C VAL A 127 11.79 -20.64 -24.55
N ALA A 128 12.25 -21.15 -25.69
CA ALA A 128 13.37 -20.58 -26.44
C ALA A 128 13.01 -19.25 -27.11
N ALA A 129 11.72 -18.98 -27.40
CA ALA A 129 11.27 -17.73 -28.00
C ALA A 129 11.67 -16.51 -27.15
N SER A 130 11.39 -16.55 -25.85
CA SER A 130 11.77 -15.47 -24.92
C SER A 130 13.29 -15.27 -24.86
N ASN A 131 14.05 -16.36 -24.87
CA ASN A 131 15.51 -16.28 -24.85
C ASN A 131 16.07 -15.71 -26.16
N CYS A 132 15.47 -16.02 -27.32
CA CYS A 132 15.85 -15.40 -28.58
C CYS A 132 15.60 -13.88 -28.60
N VAL A 133 14.51 -13.40 -27.97
CA VAL A 133 14.27 -11.96 -27.82
C VAL A 133 15.35 -11.33 -26.93
N LYS A 134 15.67 -11.94 -25.78
CA LYS A 134 16.75 -11.49 -24.88
C LYS A 134 18.09 -11.40 -25.61
N ALA A 135 18.42 -12.43 -26.38
CA ALA A 135 19.65 -12.49 -27.17
C ALA A 135 19.71 -11.38 -28.24
N ALA A 136 18.63 -11.18 -28.99
CA ALA A 136 18.54 -10.15 -30.02
C ALA A 136 18.67 -8.74 -29.42
N ASN A 137 18.10 -8.50 -28.25
CA ASN A 137 18.26 -7.24 -27.51
C ASN A 137 19.70 -7.06 -27.04
N ARG A 138 20.30 -8.07 -26.41
CA ARG A 138 21.70 -8.01 -25.97
C ARG A 138 22.66 -7.74 -27.12
N HIS A 139 22.42 -8.36 -28.27
CA HIS A 139 23.29 -8.21 -29.44
C HIS A 139 23.40 -6.74 -29.90
N LYS A 140 22.37 -5.91 -29.67
CA LYS A 140 22.40 -4.48 -30.03
C LYS A 140 23.48 -3.73 -29.25
N THR A 141 23.74 -4.13 -28.00
CA THR A 141 24.65 -3.45 -27.07
C THR A 141 25.98 -4.19 -26.86
N ALA A 142 26.00 -5.52 -27.04
CA ALA A 142 27.14 -6.38 -26.78
C ALA A 142 28.15 -6.50 -27.94
N LYS A 143 28.02 -5.69 -29.01
CA LYS A 143 28.90 -5.78 -30.19
C LYS A 143 30.38 -5.61 -29.85
N THR A 144 30.73 -4.95 -28.75
CA THR A 144 32.12 -4.77 -28.27
C THR A 144 32.46 -5.62 -27.05
N ASP A 145 31.52 -6.46 -26.59
CA ASP A 145 31.72 -7.34 -25.45
C ASP A 145 32.76 -8.41 -25.79
N LYS A 146 33.78 -8.53 -24.93
CA LYS A 146 34.91 -9.45 -25.16
C LYS A 146 34.46 -10.91 -25.19
N ALA A 147 33.53 -11.30 -24.32
CA ALA A 147 33.03 -12.67 -24.30
C ALA A 147 32.29 -12.96 -25.61
N TYR A 148 31.39 -12.07 -26.04
CA TYR A 148 30.69 -12.25 -27.31
C TYR A 148 31.65 -12.35 -28.51
N GLN A 149 32.68 -11.50 -28.57
CA GLN A 149 33.68 -11.53 -29.65
C GLN A 149 34.52 -12.81 -29.67
N LEU A 150 34.80 -13.42 -28.51
CA LEU A 150 35.53 -14.69 -28.43
C LEU A 150 34.72 -15.87 -28.94
N ILE A 151 33.39 -15.80 -28.83
CA ILE A 151 32.50 -16.93 -29.12
C ILE A 151 31.99 -16.84 -30.57
N LYS A 152 31.81 -15.61 -31.07
CA LYS A 152 31.31 -15.36 -32.43
C LYS A 152 32.27 -15.92 -33.49
N GLY A 153 31.84 -16.97 -34.19
CA GLY A 153 32.60 -17.56 -35.30
C GLY A 153 33.81 -18.38 -34.87
N ALA A 154 33.91 -18.70 -33.57
CA ALA A 154 34.92 -19.63 -33.07
C ALA A 154 34.55 -21.07 -33.44
N ASP A 155 35.56 -21.84 -33.86
CA ASP A 155 35.42 -23.24 -34.19
C ASP A 155 35.64 -24.10 -32.93
N PHE A 156 34.60 -24.20 -32.11
CA PHE A 156 34.60 -25.08 -30.94
C PHE A 156 34.30 -26.51 -31.36
N SER A 157 34.99 -27.46 -30.73
CA SER A 157 34.59 -28.87 -30.80
C SER A 157 33.16 -29.05 -30.30
N ASP A 158 32.48 -30.09 -30.77
CA ASP A 158 31.09 -30.38 -30.37
C ASP A 158 30.96 -30.50 -28.85
N THR A 159 31.93 -31.13 -28.18
CA THR A 159 31.97 -31.24 -26.71
C THR A 159 32.09 -29.88 -26.02
N ALA A 160 32.93 -28.98 -26.54
CA ALA A 160 33.09 -27.65 -25.97
C ALA A 160 31.84 -26.78 -26.19
N ARG A 161 31.20 -26.91 -27.36
CA ARG A 161 29.94 -26.24 -27.69
C ARG A 161 28.82 -26.68 -26.75
N GLN A 162 28.63 -27.99 -26.60
CA GLN A 162 27.61 -28.55 -25.72
C GLN A 162 27.82 -28.10 -24.27
N ALA A 163 29.06 -28.14 -23.76
CA ALA A 163 29.36 -27.69 -22.40
C ALA A 163 29.04 -26.20 -22.18
N LEU A 164 29.32 -25.34 -23.17
CA LEU A 164 29.02 -23.91 -23.11
C LEU A 164 27.51 -23.64 -23.20
N GLU A 165 26.78 -24.39 -24.02
CA GLU A 165 25.31 -24.33 -24.11
C GLU A 165 24.66 -24.74 -22.79
N GLU A 166 25.07 -25.87 -22.20
CA GLU A 166 24.59 -26.33 -20.89
C GLU A 166 24.84 -25.29 -19.80
N GLN A 167 26.03 -24.65 -19.80
CA GLN A 167 26.34 -23.56 -18.87
C GLN A 167 25.46 -22.32 -19.10
N ALA A 168 25.24 -21.92 -20.35
CA ALA A 168 24.40 -20.77 -20.68
C ALA A 168 22.95 -21.02 -20.25
N GLN A 169 22.43 -22.23 -20.45
CA GLN A 169 21.10 -22.64 -19.97
C GLN A 169 21.02 -22.65 -18.44
N ALA A 170 22.04 -23.17 -17.76
CA ALA A 170 22.10 -23.15 -16.30
C ALA A 170 22.08 -21.72 -15.73
N VAL A 171 22.80 -20.79 -16.38
CA VAL A 171 22.78 -19.37 -15.99
C VAL A 171 21.39 -18.75 -16.21
N LEU A 172 20.75 -19.03 -17.35
CA LEU A 172 19.39 -18.56 -17.63
C LEU A 172 18.38 -19.03 -16.58
N GLN A 173 18.43 -20.32 -16.23
CA GLN A 173 17.55 -20.90 -15.22
C GLN A 173 17.81 -20.29 -13.84
N LEU A 174 19.08 -20.27 -13.40
CA LEU A 174 19.45 -19.75 -12.09
C LEU A 174 19.10 -18.26 -11.93
N ALA A 175 19.27 -17.46 -12.99
CA ALA A 175 18.93 -16.04 -12.94
C ALA A 175 17.41 -15.84 -12.81
N THR A 176 16.59 -16.63 -13.51
CA THR A 176 15.13 -16.59 -13.37
C THR A 176 14.69 -17.03 -11.97
N GLU A 177 15.25 -18.11 -11.42
CA GLU A 177 14.99 -18.58 -10.06
C GLU A 177 15.37 -17.55 -9.00
N LEU A 178 16.56 -16.93 -9.14
CA LEU A 178 17.04 -15.89 -8.23
C LEU A 178 16.10 -14.67 -8.24
N ARG A 179 15.61 -14.25 -9.41
CA ARG A 179 14.63 -13.16 -9.50
C ARG A 179 13.34 -13.50 -8.76
N ALA A 180 12.82 -14.71 -8.95
CA ALA A 180 11.62 -15.17 -8.27
C ALA A 180 11.80 -15.12 -6.74
N GLU A 181 12.92 -15.64 -6.23
CA GLU A 181 13.22 -15.62 -4.79
C GLU A 181 13.45 -14.19 -4.26
N LEU A 182 14.09 -13.30 -5.02
CA LEU A 182 14.24 -11.89 -4.62
C LEU A 182 12.89 -11.17 -4.51
N LEU A 183 11.95 -11.43 -5.43
CA LEU A 183 10.62 -10.83 -5.40
C LEU A 183 9.79 -11.37 -4.23
N LYS A 184 9.90 -12.67 -3.97
CA LYS A 184 9.31 -13.32 -2.80
C LYS A 184 9.89 -12.74 -1.50
N ALA A 185 11.21 -12.61 -1.38
CA ALA A 185 11.85 -11.99 -0.23
C ALA A 185 11.41 -10.54 -0.01
N LYS A 186 11.23 -9.76 -1.08
CA LYS A 186 10.65 -8.41 -1.01
C LYS A 186 9.21 -8.42 -0.53
N ALA A 187 8.38 -9.33 -1.04
CA ALA A 187 6.99 -9.49 -0.60
C ALA A 187 6.91 -9.89 0.89
N ASP A 188 7.75 -10.82 1.32
CA ASP A 188 7.85 -11.27 2.72
C ASP A 188 8.31 -10.15 3.65
N THR A 189 9.27 -9.34 3.20
CA THR A 189 9.73 -8.14 3.92
C THR A 189 8.60 -7.12 4.07
N ALA A 190 7.90 -6.81 2.98
CA ALA A 190 6.76 -5.90 3.01
C ALA A 190 5.66 -6.43 3.96
N GLN A 191 5.33 -7.72 3.87
CA GLN A 191 4.36 -8.35 4.75
C GLN A 191 4.79 -8.30 6.23
N LYS A 192 6.10 -8.47 6.51
CA LYS A 192 6.65 -8.33 7.87
C LYS A 192 6.50 -6.90 8.40
N LEU A 193 6.85 -5.90 7.61
CA LEU A 193 6.71 -4.49 7.99
C LEU A 193 5.25 -4.11 8.24
N LEU A 194 4.32 -4.58 7.42
CA LEU A 194 2.89 -4.36 7.62
C LEU A 194 2.37 -5.00 8.90
N ARG A 195 2.78 -6.24 9.22
CA ARG A 195 2.45 -6.88 10.51
C ARG A 195 3.01 -6.10 11.69
N GLN A 196 4.23 -5.57 11.58
CA GLN A 196 4.81 -4.71 12.61
C GLN A 196 4.01 -3.42 12.81
N ALA A 197 3.55 -2.80 11.71
CA ALA A 197 2.71 -1.60 11.79
C ALA A 197 1.34 -1.87 12.42
N VAL A 198 0.75 -3.05 12.19
CA VAL A 198 -0.49 -3.47 12.87
C VAL A 198 -0.28 -3.62 14.37
N GLY A 199 0.87 -4.18 14.77
CA GLY A 199 1.16 -4.55 16.16
C GLY A 199 0.86 -6.04 16.42
N PRO A 200 0.74 -6.45 17.69
CA PRO A 200 0.58 -7.86 18.03
C PRO A 200 -0.77 -8.43 17.58
N ALA A 201 -0.78 -9.73 17.32
CA ALA A 201 -1.97 -10.45 16.90
C ALA A 201 -3.11 -10.30 17.93
N ALA A 202 -4.30 -9.94 17.45
CA ALA A 202 -5.46 -9.75 18.29
C ALA A 202 -5.91 -11.07 18.95
N GLY A 203 -6.02 -11.08 20.28
CA GLY A 203 -6.50 -12.23 21.05
C GLY A 203 -5.45 -13.23 21.52
N GLU A 204 -4.19 -13.01 21.17
CA GLU A 204 -3.09 -13.62 21.93
C GLU A 204 -2.91 -12.85 23.25
N GLN A 205 -2.43 -13.53 24.30
CA GLN A 205 -2.05 -12.89 25.58
C GLN A 205 -0.78 -12.02 25.47
N THR A 206 -0.39 -11.68 24.24
CA THR A 206 0.78 -10.88 23.91
C THR A 206 0.50 -9.43 24.27
N LYS A 207 1.44 -8.77 24.96
CA LYS A 207 1.32 -7.36 25.32
C LYS A 207 1.21 -6.50 24.06
N VAL A 208 0.32 -5.51 24.08
CA VAL A 208 0.12 -4.56 22.95
C VAL A 208 1.36 -3.70 22.70
N THR A 209 2.18 -3.49 23.73
CA THR A 209 3.46 -2.80 23.68
C THR A 209 4.40 -3.38 24.74
N THR A 210 5.71 -3.32 24.51
CA THR A 210 6.74 -3.63 25.51
C THR A 210 7.15 -2.41 26.33
N THR A 211 6.76 -1.21 25.90
CA THR A 211 7.06 0.06 26.55
C THR A 211 6.27 0.17 27.85
N THR A 212 6.96 0.50 28.95
CA THR A 212 6.33 0.63 30.28
C THR A 212 5.96 2.08 30.50
N VAL A 213 4.67 2.32 30.77
CA VAL A 213 4.11 3.67 30.84
C VAL A 213 3.34 3.87 32.14
N ALA A 214 3.54 4.99 32.83
CA ALA A 214 2.95 5.18 34.16
C ALA A 214 1.46 5.56 34.13
N SER A 215 0.96 6.10 33.02
CA SER A 215 -0.40 6.63 32.89
C SER A 215 -0.84 6.69 31.43
N ARG A 216 -2.14 6.93 31.19
CA ARG A 216 -2.66 7.20 29.84
C ARG A 216 -1.97 8.39 29.19
N ALA A 217 -1.72 9.46 29.94
CA ALA A 217 -1.06 10.66 29.41
C ALA A 217 0.41 10.38 29.01
N ALA A 218 1.11 9.51 29.73
CA ALA A 218 2.44 9.05 29.34
C ALA A 218 2.37 8.13 28.11
N ALA A 219 1.40 7.22 28.07
CA ALA A 219 1.20 6.28 26.97
C ALA A 219 0.82 7.00 25.65
N CYS A 220 -0.20 7.84 25.71
CA CYS A 220 -0.93 8.37 24.56
C CYS A 220 -0.65 9.85 24.31
N GLY A 221 0.08 10.49 25.21
CA GLY A 221 0.39 11.91 25.15
C GLY A 221 -0.69 12.77 25.78
N LYS A 222 -0.41 14.07 25.84
CA LYS A 222 -1.31 15.10 26.35
C LYS A 222 -1.24 16.34 25.49
N SER A 223 -2.36 17.07 25.48
CA SER A 223 -2.53 18.30 24.71
C SER A 223 -2.62 19.55 25.59
N GLY A 224 -2.54 20.74 25.00
CA GLY A 224 -2.71 22.00 25.72
C GLY A 224 -1.45 22.45 26.47
N SER A 225 -1.62 23.13 27.60
CA SER A 225 -0.50 23.63 28.42
C SER A 225 0.31 22.46 28.99
N GLY A 226 1.54 22.28 28.52
CA GLY A 226 2.39 21.15 28.86
C GLY A 226 2.21 19.94 27.94
N ALA A 227 1.89 20.17 26.66
CA ALA A 227 1.81 19.14 25.63
C ALA A 227 3.07 18.25 25.60
N ALA A 228 2.86 16.95 25.50
CA ALA A 228 3.92 15.96 25.41
C ALA A 228 3.47 14.81 24.52
N LYS A 229 4.39 14.30 23.69
CA LYS A 229 4.15 13.09 22.90
C LYS A 229 3.92 11.90 23.82
N GLY A 230 3.04 11.00 23.41
CA GLY A 230 2.91 9.70 24.05
C GLY A 230 4.13 8.82 23.77
N GLU A 231 4.41 7.91 24.68
CA GLU A 231 5.48 6.91 24.52
C GLU A 231 5.07 5.78 23.58
N ILE A 232 3.78 5.43 23.52
CA ILE A 232 3.27 4.31 22.69
C ILE A 232 2.38 4.76 21.54
N ALA A 233 1.84 5.98 21.58
CA ALA A 233 1.09 6.54 20.46
C ALA A 233 1.98 6.57 19.20
N GLY A 234 1.49 5.98 18.12
CA GLY A 234 2.20 5.83 16.85
C GLY A 234 3.20 4.67 16.79
N GLU A 235 3.40 3.88 17.86
CA GLU A 235 4.24 2.66 17.79
C GLU A 235 3.60 1.59 16.90
N SER A 236 2.27 1.47 16.94
CA SER A 236 1.48 0.55 16.11
C SER A 236 0.02 0.99 16.05
N ILE A 237 -0.71 0.48 15.05
CA ILE A 237 -2.15 0.70 14.91
C ILE A 237 -2.89 0.18 16.17
N ALA A 238 -2.48 -0.95 16.74
CA ALA A 238 -3.04 -1.47 17.98
C ALA A 238 -2.88 -0.48 19.15
N ALA A 239 -1.71 0.13 19.31
CA ALA A 239 -1.48 1.14 20.33
C ALA A 239 -2.35 2.39 20.12
N ASP A 240 -2.48 2.85 18.87
CA ASP A 240 -3.33 3.99 18.51
C ASP A 240 -4.82 3.72 18.83
N PHE A 241 -5.30 2.51 18.55
CA PHE A 241 -6.65 2.09 18.94
C PHE A 241 -6.86 2.15 20.45
N LEU A 242 -5.90 1.70 21.27
CA LEU A 242 -6.02 1.80 22.73
C LEU A 242 -5.98 3.25 23.20
N CYS A 243 -5.16 4.09 22.56
CA CYS A 243 -5.05 5.50 22.91
C CYS A 243 -6.30 6.30 22.60
N ILE A 244 -7.03 5.95 21.54
CA ILE A 244 -8.25 6.63 21.13
C ILE A 244 -9.48 5.98 21.78
N CYS A 245 -9.60 4.65 21.72
CA CYS A 245 -10.81 3.93 22.09
C CYS A 245 -10.73 3.20 23.42
N GLY A 246 -9.52 2.90 23.90
CA GLY A 246 -9.33 2.08 25.09
C GLY A 246 -9.88 2.77 26.33
N LYS A 247 -10.52 2.00 27.21
CA LYS A 247 -11.06 2.47 28.47
C LYS A 247 -10.16 2.12 29.65
N ASP A 248 -10.03 3.05 30.58
CA ASP A 248 -9.33 2.91 31.86
C ASP A 248 -10.19 3.50 32.99
N THR A 249 -9.65 3.57 34.21
CA THR A 249 -10.37 4.08 35.38
C THR A 249 -10.81 5.54 35.25
N ASP A 250 -10.06 6.36 34.50
CA ASP A 250 -10.32 7.80 34.36
C ASP A 250 -11.18 8.10 33.13
N LYS A 251 -11.03 7.29 32.08
CA LYS A 251 -11.74 7.37 30.80
C LYS A 251 -12.46 6.04 30.56
N ASN A 252 -13.58 5.85 31.24
CA ASN A 252 -14.30 4.57 31.28
C ASN A 252 -15.47 4.41 30.28
N GLN A 253 -15.68 5.39 29.39
CA GLN A 253 -16.77 5.35 28.40
C GLN A 253 -16.53 4.23 27.37
N ALA A 254 -17.21 3.09 27.56
CA ALA A 254 -17.03 1.89 26.74
C ALA A 254 -17.39 2.07 25.26
N ALA A 255 -18.32 2.97 24.93
CA ALA A 255 -18.77 3.21 23.56
C ALA A 255 -18.14 4.47 22.92
N VAL A 256 -16.97 4.90 23.37
CA VAL A 256 -16.35 6.15 22.90
C VAL A 256 -16.06 6.15 21.38
N CYS A 257 -15.78 4.98 20.81
CA CYS A 257 -15.58 4.78 19.37
C CYS A 257 -16.85 4.42 18.60
N GLY A 258 -18.02 4.63 19.20
CA GLY A 258 -19.32 4.57 18.54
C GLY A 258 -19.85 3.14 18.41
N THR A 259 -19.67 2.52 17.24
CA THR A 259 -20.29 1.22 16.91
C THR A 259 -19.74 0.04 17.71
N VAL A 260 -18.65 0.24 18.44
CA VAL A 260 -18.05 -0.74 19.35
C VAL A 260 -18.25 -0.27 20.78
N SER A 261 -18.70 -1.17 21.65
CA SER A 261 -18.77 -0.97 23.09
C SER A 261 -17.88 -2.00 23.76
N LEU A 262 -16.87 -1.52 24.48
CA LEU A 262 -15.86 -2.38 25.10
C LEU A 262 -16.40 -3.12 26.32
N SER A 263 -16.34 -4.44 26.29
CA SER A 263 -16.78 -5.31 27.39
C SER A 263 -15.63 -5.75 28.30
N ALA A 264 -14.41 -5.79 27.75
CA ALA A 264 -13.21 -6.13 28.49
C ALA A 264 -12.93 -5.15 29.65
N ASN A 265 -12.21 -5.63 30.67
CA ASN A 265 -11.85 -4.84 31.86
C ASN A 265 -11.02 -3.59 31.51
N GLU A 266 -11.05 -2.59 32.39
CA GLU A 266 -10.29 -1.33 32.26
C GLU A 266 -8.78 -1.58 32.18
N ILE A 267 -8.10 -0.78 31.35
CA ILE A 267 -6.65 -0.84 31.19
C ILE A 267 -6.00 -0.30 32.46
N THR A 268 -5.03 -1.04 32.98
CA THR A 268 -4.08 -0.52 33.97
C THR A 268 -2.79 -0.18 33.26
N TRP A 269 -2.53 1.11 33.02
CA TRP A 269 -1.42 1.56 32.17
C TRP A 269 -0.04 1.14 32.68
N SER A 270 0.18 1.20 34.00
CA SER A 270 1.46 0.87 34.66
C SER A 270 1.99 -0.53 34.36
N ASN A 271 1.10 -1.47 34.03
CA ASN A 271 1.47 -2.84 33.67
C ASN A 271 0.81 -3.31 32.37
N VAL A 272 0.16 -2.40 31.63
CA VAL A 272 -0.64 -2.64 30.43
C VAL A 272 -1.62 -3.81 30.55
N ALA A 273 -2.15 -4.07 31.75
CA ALA A 273 -3.16 -5.11 31.95
C ALA A 273 -4.43 -4.79 31.16
N ASN A 274 -5.12 -5.83 30.69
CA ASN A 274 -6.37 -5.77 29.91
C ASN A 274 -6.28 -5.08 28.53
N ALA A 275 -5.13 -4.46 28.18
CA ALA A 275 -4.88 -3.86 26.89
C ALA A 275 -5.09 -4.83 25.72
N ALA A 276 -4.58 -6.06 25.84
CA ALA A 276 -4.74 -7.09 24.80
C ALA A 276 -6.20 -7.50 24.57
N ALA A 277 -7.00 -7.56 25.65
CA ALA A 277 -8.42 -7.90 25.56
C ALA A 277 -9.24 -6.79 24.89
N GLN A 278 -9.00 -5.52 25.25
CA GLN A 278 -9.63 -4.39 24.57
C GLN A 278 -9.18 -4.26 23.11
N TRP A 279 -7.89 -4.49 22.82
CA TRP A 279 -7.39 -4.54 21.45
C TRP A 279 -8.13 -5.59 20.62
N LYS A 280 -8.33 -6.79 21.18
CA LYS A 280 -9.10 -7.85 20.49
C LYS A 280 -10.50 -7.39 20.09
N GLU A 281 -11.23 -6.75 20.99
CA GLU A 281 -12.59 -6.27 20.72
C GLU A 281 -12.60 -5.19 19.62
N LEU A 282 -11.66 -4.24 19.67
CA LEU A 282 -11.52 -3.18 18.66
C LEU A 282 -11.16 -3.76 17.28
N HIS A 283 -10.18 -4.67 17.25
CA HIS A 283 -9.78 -5.38 16.04
C HIS A 283 -10.95 -6.17 15.44
N ASP A 284 -11.68 -6.92 16.28
CA ASP A 284 -12.83 -7.72 15.82
C ASP A 284 -13.98 -6.82 15.33
N ALA A 285 -14.15 -5.62 15.92
CA ALA A 285 -15.11 -4.64 15.42
C ALA A 285 -14.72 -4.10 14.03
N CYS A 286 -13.43 -3.90 13.74
CA CYS A 286 -12.98 -3.46 12.41
C CYS A 286 -13.25 -4.49 11.29
N LYS A 287 -13.41 -5.78 11.62
CA LYS A 287 -13.83 -6.80 10.63
C LYS A 287 -15.23 -6.51 10.05
N LYS A 288 -16.06 -5.77 10.79
CA LYS A 288 -17.40 -5.34 10.38
C LYS A 288 -17.37 -4.00 9.62
N HIS A 289 -16.29 -3.24 9.73
CA HIS A 289 -16.02 -2.04 8.95
C HIS A 289 -15.53 -2.41 7.54
N SER A 290 -15.62 -1.46 6.59
CA SER A 290 -15.40 -1.64 5.15
C SER A 290 -14.40 -2.75 4.79
N LYS A 291 -14.84 -3.73 3.99
CA LYS A 291 -14.05 -4.88 3.49
C LYS A 291 -13.03 -4.50 2.42
N LEU A 292 -12.57 -3.25 2.36
CA LEU A 292 -11.54 -2.83 1.43
C LEU A 292 -10.26 -3.63 1.72
N ARG A 293 -10.03 -4.66 0.92
CA ARG A 293 -8.76 -5.36 0.81
C ARG A 293 -8.12 -4.83 -0.45
N VAL A 294 -7.23 -3.85 -0.29
CA VAL A 294 -6.47 -3.36 -1.42
C VAL A 294 -5.02 -3.17 -0.96
N THR A 295 -4.15 -3.96 -1.59
CA THR A 295 -2.76 -4.25 -1.19
C THR A 295 -1.77 -3.62 -2.15
N THR A 296 -2.15 -2.54 -2.82
CA THR A 296 -1.23 -1.81 -3.68
C THR A 296 -0.50 -0.74 -2.88
N SER A 297 0.62 -0.25 -3.43
CA SER A 297 1.31 0.88 -2.84
C SER A 297 0.47 2.16 -2.82
N ALA A 298 -0.54 2.29 -3.69
CA ALA A 298 -1.43 3.45 -3.72
C ALA A 298 -2.40 3.43 -2.52
N ASP A 299 -2.94 2.28 -2.17
CA ASP A 299 -3.87 2.14 -1.05
C ASP A 299 -3.20 2.39 0.29
N LEU A 300 -1.98 1.86 0.46
CA LEU A 300 -1.16 2.15 1.64
C LEU A 300 -0.91 3.65 1.80
N ARG A 301 -0.53 4.35 0.71
CA ARG A 301 -0.33 5.80 0.75
C ARG A 301 -1.62 6.56 1.04
N ALA A 302 -2.74 6.13 0.46
CA ALA A 302 -4.04 6.75 0.70
C ALA A 302 -4.47 6.61 2.17
N ALA A 303 -4.32 5.42 2.76
CA ALA A 303 -4.63 5.18 4.17
C ALA A 303 -3.74 6.03 5.11
N VAL A 304 -2.42 6.04 4.88
CA VAL A 304 -1.48 6.86 5.66
C VAL A 304 -1.82 8.35 5.54
N ASN A 305 -2.06 8.84 4.33
CA ASN A 305 -2.41 10.24 4.10
C ASN A 305 -3.70 10.64 4.80
N ALA A 306 -4.72 9.76 4.81
CA ALA A 306 -5.97 10.03 5.50
C ALA A 306 -5.77 10.15 7.02
N VAL A 307 -4.95 9.25 7.62
CA VAL A 307 -4.57 9.31 9.05
C VAL A 307 -3.81 10.61 9.36
N LEU A 308 -2.80 10.96 8.56
CA LEU A 308 -2.01 12.17 8.76
C LEU A 308 -2.85 13.44 8.60
N GLN A 309 -3.76 13.48 7.63
CA GLN A 309 -4.67 14.61 7.44
C GLN A 309 -5.63 14.76 8.63
N ALA A 310 -6.17 13.66 9.15
CA ALA A 310 -7.01 13.70 10.34
C ALA A 310 -6.24 14.23 11.56
N ALA A 311 -5.01 13.76 11.78
CA ALA A 311 -4.15 14.25 12.85
C ALA A 311 -3.82 15.74 12.69
N ALA A 312 -3.53 16.19 11.47
CA ALA A 312 -3.18 17.58 11.17
C ALA A 312 -4.36 18.54 11.26
N SER A 313 -5.60 18.06 11.00
CA SER A 313 -6.82 18.86 10.98
C SER A 313 -7.17 19.48 12.34
N GLY A 314 -6.58 18.97 13.42
CA GLY A 314 -6.70 19.47 14.78
C GLY A 314 -8.02 19.10 15.47
N SER A 315 -7.95 18.84 16.77
CA SER A 315 -9.10 18.50 17.62
C SER A 315 -9.35 19.54 18.73
N GLY A 316 -10.49 19.42 19.42
CA GLY A 316 -10.90 20.35 20.49
C GLY A 316 -11.44 21.70 20.00
N THR A 317 -11.71 22.62 20.94
CA THR A 317 -12.23 23.96 20.63
C THR A 317 -11.30 24.71 19.67
N ASN A 318 -11.86 25.22 18.57
CA ASN A 318 -11.14 25.94 17.50
C ASN A 318 -10.00 25.14 16.84
N LYS A 319 -9.99 23.81 16.92
CA LYS A 319 -8.93 22.95 16.35
C LYS A 319 -7.52 23.27 16.87
N ALA A 320 -7.44 23.82 18.10
CA ALA A 320 -6.18 24.26 18.69
C ALA A 320 -5.20 23.11 18.99
N LYS A 321 -5.66 21.85 18.94
CA LYS A 321 -4.85 20.66 19.25
C LYS A 321 -4.50 19.94 17.94
N THR A 322 -3.46 20.41 17.27
CA THR A 322 -2.97 19.84 16.00
C THR A 322 -2.03 18.67 16.23
N TYR A 323 -1.87 17.82 15.21
CA TYR A 323 -1.03 16.61 15.22
C TYR A 323 -1.46 15.56 16.26
N MET A 324 -2.76 15.42 16.47
CA MET A 324 -3.36 14.42 17.37
C MET A 324 -4.57 13.78 16.71
N LEU A 325 -4.70 12.47 16.87
CA LEU A 325 -5.93 11.73 16.58
C LEU A 325 -6.76 11.62 17.86
N GLY A 326 -8.07 11.77 17.74
CA GLY A 326 -8.98 11.82 18.90
C GLY A 326 -9.11 13.21 19.52
N ALA A 327 -10.26 13.45 20.15
CA ALA A 327 -10.44 14.55 21.10
C ALA A 327 -9.49 14.35 22.28
N ALA A 328 -8.66 15.37 22.53
CA ALA A 328 -7.55 15.15 23.41
C ALA A 328 -7.94 14.99 24.89
N ILE A 329 -7.15 14.13 25.54
CA ILE A 329 -7.18 13.76 26.96
C ILE A 329 -6.80 14.97 27.83
#